data_AF-A0A966DLI2-F1
#
_entry.id   AF-A0A966DLI2-F1
#
_cell.length_a   1.000
_cell.length_b   1.000
_cell.length_c   1.000
_cell.angle_alpha   90.00
_cell.angle_beta   90.00
_cell.angle_gamma   90.00
#
_symmetry.space_group_name_H-M   'P 1'
#
loop_
_entity.id
_entity.type
_entity.pdbx_description
1 polymer ?
#
loop_
_entity_poly.entity_id
_entity_poly.type
_entity_poly.pdbx_seq_one_letter_code
_entity_poly.pdbx_strand_id
1 'polypeptide(L)'
;MPKPSPALRVSVATASGVVKIRLYQAGLFGGPPDLFRVKVGREWVMSEGKYTFFTPTAALELAARSAGLAPTAPARPAIRRNDRVRVTVYDSDGESIVEKCFVSTPPFQGPDGRWRVFVLTVQHGQIAMLCDDVRPAG
;
A
#
# COMPACT_ATOMS: atom_id res chain seq x y z
N MET A 1 -30.65 -23.73 11.51
CA MET A 1 -29.90 -22.48 11.80
C MET A 1 -30.30 -21.43 10.78
N PRO A 2 -30.72 -20.22 11.18
CA PRO A 2 -30.99 -19.13 10.24
C PRO A 2 -29.71 -18.73 9.49
N LYS A 3 -29.84 -18.37 8.22
CA LYS A 3 -28.71 -17.92 7.40
C LYS A 3 -28.20 -16.58 7.96
N PRO A 4 -26.90 -16.44 8.26
CA PRO A 4 -26.38 -15.20 8.80
C PRO A 4 -26.63 -14.05 7.81
N SER A 5 -27.13 -12.93 8.33
CA SER A 5 -27.30 -11.67 7.59
C SER A 5 -26.03 -10.82 7.72
N PRO A 6 -25.70 -10.01 6.71
CA PRO A 6 -24.56 -9.10 6.82
C PRO A 6 -24.86 -8.00 7.83
N ALA A 7 -23.89 -7.69 8.68
CA ALA A 7 -23.95 -6.58 9.61
C ALA A 7 -23.74 -5.23 8.90
N LEU A 8 -22.88 -5.21 7.88
CA LEU A 8 -22.63 -4.03 7.04
C LEU A 8 -22.60 -4.41 5.56
N ARG A 9 -23.02 -3.48 4.72
CA ARG A 9 -22.87 -3.55 3.26
C ARG A 9 -22.13 -2.32 2.77
N VAL A 10 -21.10 -2.53 1.97
CA VAL A 10 -20.35 -1.47 1.30
C VAL A 10 -20.52 -1.65 -0.21
N SER A 11 -20.79 -0.55 -0.92
CA SER A 11 -20.83 -0.54 -2.37
C SER A 11 -19.90 0.56 -2.88
N VAL A 12 -19.01 0.20 -3.80
CA VAL A 12 -18.09 1.12 -4.46
C VAL A 12 -18.54 1.23 -5.91
N ALA A 13 -19.03 2.40 -6.30
CA ALA A 13 -19.43 2.69 -7.66
C ALA A 13 -18.26 3.33 -8.42
N THR A 14 -17.99 2.83 -9.61
CA THR A 14 -16.94 3.30 -10.53
C THR A 14 -17.54 3.43 -11.93
N ALA A 15 -16.80 4.03 -12.87
CA ALA A 15 -17.22 4.10 -14.27
C ALA A 15 -17.42 2.72 -14.91
N SER A 16 -16.71 1.69 -14.44
CA SER A 16 -16.81 0.32 -14.95
C SER A 16 -17.87 -0.53 -14.24
N GLY A 17 -18.53 0.01 -13.20
CA GLY A 17 -19.63 -0.66 -12.50
C GLY A 17 -19.56 -0.55 -10.98
N VAL A 18 -20.35 -1.39 -10.30
CA VAL A 18 -20.50 -1.36 -8.84
C VAL A 18 -19.97 -2.65 -8.21
N VAL A 19 -18.97 -2.53 -7.35
CA VAL A 19 -18.50 -3.62 -6.50
C VAL A 19 -19.28 -3.62 -5.19
N LYS A 20 -19.88 -4.76 -4.86
CA LYS A 20 -20.69 -4.95 -3.66
C LYS A 20 -20.01 -5.90 -2.70
N ILE A 21 -19.96 -5.48 -1.44
CA ILE A 21 -19.23 -6.17 -0.40
C ILE A 21 -20.12 -6.29 0.82
N ARG A 22 -20.12 -7.48 1.41
CA ARG A 22 -20.93 -7.79 2.59
C ARG A 22 -20.03 -8.21 3.72
N LEU A 23 -20.12 -7.51 4.83
CA LEU A 23 -19.37 -7.78 6.05
C LEU A 23 -20.29 -8.48 7.04
N TYR A 24 -19.86 -9.64 7.53
CA TYR A 24 -20.57 -10.42 8.52
C TYR A 24 -19.73 -10.44 9.79
N GLN A 25 -20.36 -10.24 10.94
CA GLN A 25 -19.67 -10.29 12.24
C GLN A 25 -18.91 -11.63 12.37
N ALA A 26 -17.62 -11.58 12.66
CA ALA A 26 -16.79 -12.78 12.71
C ALA A 26 -17.19 -13.73 13.84
N GLY A 27 -17.78 -13.22 14.93
CA GLY A 27 -18.37 -14.03 16.00
C GLY A 27 -19.40 -15.06 15.52
N LEU A 28 -20.12 -14.79 14.42
CA LEU A 28 -21.04 -15.75 13.79
C LEU A 28 -20.34 -16.99 13.21
N PHE A 29 -19.01 -16.94 13.09
CA PHE A 29 -18.15 -17.98 12.54
C PHE A 29 -17.05 -18.41 13.53
N GLY A 30 -17.19 -18.08 14.81
CA GLY A 30 -16.20 -18.38 15.85
C GLY A 30 -14.95 -17.49 15.80
N GLY A 31 -15.00 -16.35 15.11
CA GLY A 31 -13.92 -15.38 15.06
C GLY A 31 -14.07 -14.24 16.10
N PRO A 32 -13.07 -13.35 16.19
CA PRO A 32 -13.08 -12.21 17.12
C PRO A 32 -14.24 -11.23 16.86
N PRO A 33 -14.86 -10.63 17.89
CA PRO A 33 -16.08 -9.82 17.76
C PRO A 33 -15.88 -8.46 17.07
N ASP A 34 -14.64 -7.98 16.99
CA ASP A 34 -14.24 -6.72 16.36
C ASP A 34 -13.88 -6.87 14.87
N LEU A 35 -13.91 -8.10 14.36
CA LEU A 35 -13.56 -8.42 12.98
C LEU A 35 -14.77 -8.85 12.16
N PHE A 36 -14.58 -8.83 10.85
CA PHE A 36 -15.59 -9.19 9.88
C PHE A 36 -15.10 -10.29 8.95
N ARG A 37 -15.99 -11.24 8.66
CA ARG A 37 -15.83 -12.11 7.50
C ARG A 37 -16.45 -11.42 6.29
N VAL A 38 -15.72 -11.37 5.18
CA VAL A 38 -16.10 -10.52 4.04
C VAL A 38 -16.48 -11.36 2.81
N LYS A 39 -17.57 -10.97 2.15
CA LYS A 39 -17.90 -11.41 0.79
C LYS A 39 -17.73 -10.30 -0.21
N VAL A 40 -17.07 -10.60 -1.33
CA VAL A 40 -17.09 -9.76 -2.54
C VAL A 40 -18.00 -10.44 -3.56
N GLY A 41 -19.03 -9.74 -4.03
CA GLY A 41 -20.02 -10.35 -4.92
C GLY A 41 -20.78 -11.50 -4.24
N ARG A 42 -20.50 -12.75 -4.63
CA ARG A 42 -21.09 -13.97 -4.03
C ARG A 42 -20.07 -14.81 -3.27
N GLU A 43 -18.79 -14.49 -3.38
CA GLU A 43 -17.67 -15.31 -2.91
C GLU A 43 -17.13 -14.81 -1.58
N TRP A 44 -16.64 -15.72 -0.75
CA TRP A 44 -15.95 -15.39 0.50
C TRP A 44 -14.50 -15.07 0.19
N VAL A 45 -14.00 -13.97 0.73
CA VAL A 45 -12.57 -13.65 0.61
C VAL A 45 -11.80 -14.50 1.61
N MET A 46 -10.81 -15.24 1.12
CA MET A 46 -9.95 -16.11 1.90
C MET A 46 -8.50 -15.86 1.53
N SER A 47 -7.60 -15.87 2.51
CA SER A 47 -6.15 -15.84 2.33
C SER A 47 -5.56 -17.24 2.49
N GLU A 48 -5.60 -17.77 3.71
CA GLU A 48 -5.17 -19.13 4.08
C GLU A 48 -6.06 -19.69 5.21
N GLY A 49 -6.34 -21.00 5.18
CA GLY A 49 -7.17 -21.68 6.17
C GLY A 49 -8.68 -21.64 5.89
N LYS A 50 -9.49 -21.99 6.92
CA LYS A 50 -10.95 -22.14 6.78
C LYS A 50 -11.69 -20.81 6.69
N TYR A 51 -11.29 -19.80 7.48
CA TYR A 51 -11.90 -18.48 7.57
C TYR A 51 -10.84 -17.38 7.63
N THR A 52 -11.05 -16.29 6.89
CA THR A 52 -10.27 -15.06 7.00
C THR A 52 -11.15 -13.95 7.56
N PHE A 53 -10.66 -13.26 8.58
CA PHE A 53 -11.34 -12.15 9.23
C PHE A 53 -10.56 -10.85 9.03
N PHE A 54 -11.28 -9.76 8.85
CA PHE A 54 -10.75 -8.46 8.46
C PHE A 54 -11.18 -7.41 9.48
N THR A 55 -10.29 -6.47 9.77
CA THR A 55 -10.67 -5.23 10.44
C THR A 55 -11.57 -4.40 9.51
N PRO A 56 -12.33 -3.41 10.03
CA PRO A 56 -13.07 -2.47 9.20
C PRO A 56 -12.22 -1.81 8.11
N THR A 57 -11.01 -1.35 8.46
CA THR A 57 -10.08 -0.72 7.53
C THR A 57 -9.64 -1.67 6.43
N ALA A 58 -9.22 -2.89 6.78
CA ALA A 58 -8.80 -3.89 5.80
C ALA A 58 -9.95 -4.30 4.86
N ALA A 59 -11.19 -4.32 5.34
CA ALA A 59 -12.37 -4.57 4.52
C ALA A 59 -12.66 -3.43 3.53
N LEU A 60 -12.42 -2.17 3.90
CA LEU A 60 -12.52 -1.02 2.99
C LEU A 60 -11.38 -1.00 1.97
N GLU A 61 -10.16 -1.34 2.36
CA GLU A 61 -9.06 -1.49 1.40
C GLU A 61 -9.32 -2.62 0.39
N LEU A 62 -9.88 -3.74 0.87
CA LEU A 62 -10.34 -4.82 0.01
C LEU A 62 -11.42 -4.32 -0.95
N ALA A 63 -12.29 -3.41 -0.50
CA ALA A 63 -13.28 -2.78 -1.36
C ALA A 63 -12.67 -1.98 -2.51
N ALA A 64 -11.72 -1.12 -2.18
CA ALA A 64 -11.00 -0.33 -3.15
C ALA A 64 -10.24 -1.23 -4.13
N ARG A 65 -9.53 -2.26 -3.63
CA ARG A 65 -8.85 -3.27 -4.47
C ARG A 65 -9.80 -3.97 -5.43
N SER A 66 -10.92 -4.50 -4.93
CA SER A 66 -11.90 -5.19 -5.76
C SER A 66 -12.56 -4.28 -6.79
N ALA A 67 -12.65 -2.97 -6.52
CA ALA A 67 -13.12 -1.95 -7.45
C ALA A 67 -12.04 -1.43 -8.41
N GLY A 68 -10.81 -1.97 -8.38
CA GLY A 68 -9.70 -1.48 -9.19
C GLY A 68 -9.21 -0.09 -8.81
N LEU A 69 -9.60 0.41 -7.63
CA LEU A 69 -9.18 1.71 -7.10
C LEU A 69 -7.93 1.62 -6.23
N ALA A 70 -7.51 0.40 -5.87
CA ALA A 70 -6.23 0.27 -5.22
C ALA A 70 -5.13 0.72 -6.17
N PRO A 71 -4.17 1.52 -5.69
CA PRO A 71 -2.98 1.78 -6.47
C PRO A 71 -2.39 0.43 -6.84
N THR A 72 -2.24 0.16 -8.13
CA THR A 72 -1.32 -0.90 -8.57
C THR A 72 -0.02 -0.60 -7.87
N ALA A 73 0.44 -1.50 -6.98
CA ALA A 73 1.73 -1.31 -6.34
C ALA A 73 2.72 -1.04 -7.47
N PRO A 74 3.40 0.13 -7.48
CA PRO A 74 4.28 0.46 -8.58
C PRO A 74 5.27 -0.69 -8.74
N ALA A 75 5.68 -1.00 -9.97
CA ALA A 75 6.70 -2.03 -10.16
C ALA A 75 7.95 -1.64 -9.36
N ARG A 76 8.59 -2.61 -8.70
CA ARG A 76 9.81 -2.35 -7.94
C ARG A 76 10.86 -1.71 -8.87
N PRO A 77 11.38 -0.52 -8.56
CA PRO A 77 12.40 0.13 -9.37
C PRO A 77 13.66 -0.73 -9.46
N ALA A 78 14.35 -0.65 -10.60
CA ALA A 78 15.59 -1.39 -10.84
C ALA A 78 16.83 -0.79 -10.14
N ILE A 79 16.64 0.23 -9.29
CA ILE A 79 17.70 0.87 -8.50
C ILE A 79 18.28 -0.16 -7.52
N ARG A 80 19.61 -0.22 -7.43
CA ARG A 80 20.35 -1.13 -6.56
C ARG A 80 21.11 -0.36 -5.50
N ARG A 81 21.38 -1.05 -4.39
CA ARG A 81 22.35 -0.55 -3.40
C ARG A 81 23.69 -0.31 -4.09
N ASN A 82 24.36 0.76 -3.70
CA ASN A 82 25.61 1.30 -4.25
C ASN A 82 25.53 1.86 -5.66
N ASP A 83 24.34 1.96 -6.27
CA ASP A 83 24.18 2.75 -7.50
C ASP A 83 24.55 4.20 -7.22
N ARG A 84 25.29 4.80 -8.16
CA ARG A 84 25.63 6.22 -8.11
C ARG A 84 24.49 7.02 -8.73
N VAL A 85 23.98 7.99 -7.98
CA VAL A 85 22.76 8.73 -8.34
C VAL A 85 22.93 10.23 -8.14
N ARG A 86 22.06 11.00 -8.77
CA ARG A 86 21.85 12.43 -8.56
C ARG A 86 20.50 12.62 -7.88
N VAL A 87 20.48 13.44 -6.83
CA VAL A 87 19.26 13.82 -6.12
C VAL A 87 19.24 15.33 -5.94
N THR A 88 18.04 15.91 -5.94
CA THR A 88 17.84 17.30 -5.53
C THR A 88 17.55 17.32 -4.03
N VAL A 89 18.35 18.04 -3.28
CA VAL A 89 18.12 18.38 -1.87
C VAL A 89 18.01 19.90 -1.73
N TYR A 90 17.65 20.38 -0.55
CA TYR A 90 17.59 21.80 -0.25
C TYR A 90 18.55 22.11 0.90
N ASP A 91 19.26 23.22 0.84
CA ASP A 91 20.11 23.67 1.95
C ASP A 91 19.29 24.36 3.06
N SER A 92 19.98 24.91 4.05
CA SER A 92 19.37 25.63 5.17
C SER A 92 18.63 26.90 4.75
N ASP A 93 18.99 27.49 3.61
CA ASP A 93 18.36 28.70 3.07
C ASP A 93 17.19 28.35 2.13
N GLY A 94 16.96 27.06 1.88
CA GLY A 94 15.90 26.56 1.01
C GLY A 94 16.27 26.56 -0.47
N GLU A 95 17.52 26.80 -0.82
CA GLU A 95 18.02 26.75 -2.19
C GLU A 95 18.22 25.28 -2.62
N SER A 96 17.82 24.97 -3.86
CA SER A 96 17.92 23.60 -4.36
C SER A 96 19.35 23.27 -4.81
N ILE A 97 19.89 22.16 -4.31
CA ILE A 97 21.22 21.65 -4.64
C ILE A 97 21.09 20.27 -5.27
N VAL A 98 21.76 20.04 -6.39
CA VAL A 98 21.88 18.71 -6.99
C VAL A 98 23.15 18.03 -6.48
N GLU A 99 22.98 16.92 -5.76
CA GLU A 99 24.09 16.15 -5.21
C GLU A 99 24.29 14.82 -5.95
N LYS A 100 25.55 14.45 -6.19
CA LYS A 100 25.95 13.10 -6.62
C LYS A 100 26.24 12.25 -5.38
N CYS A 101 25.43 11.22 -5.15
CA CYS A 101 25.51 10.36 -3.97
C CYS A 101 25.39 8.88 -4.32
N PHE A 102 25.40 8.03 -3.29
CA PHE A 102 25.19 6.58 -3.42
C PHE A 102 23.90 6.15 -2.75
N VAL A 103 23.21 5.19 -3.38
CA VAL A 103 22.08 4.48 -2.80
C VAL A 103 22.60 3.53 -1.70
N SER A 104 22.06 3.64 -0.50
CA SER A 104 22.51 2.85 0.67
C SER A 104 21.66 1.62 0.96
N THR A 105 20.44 1.55 0.42
CA THR A 105 19.51 0.42 0.58
C THR A 105 18.87 -0.02 -0.74
N PRO A 106 18.47 -1.30 -0.89
CA PRO A 106 17.52 -1.66 -1.94
C PRO A 106 16.20 -0.87 -1.82
N PRO A 107 15.39 -0.75 -2.89
CA PRO A 107 14.09 -0.11 -2.83
C PRO A 107 13.17 -0.79 -1.81
N PHE A 108 12.48 0.00 -1.02
CA PHE A 108 11.46 -0.41 -0.03
C PHE A 108 10.19 0.43 -0.19
N GLN A 109 9.03 -0.10 0.23
CA GLN A 109 7.77 0.64 0.19
C GLN A 109 7.54 1.39 1.50
N GLY A 110 7.16 2.66 1.40
CA GLY A 110 6.66 3.42 2.56
C GLY A 110 5.17 3.16 2.83
N PRO A 111 4.61 3.78 3.89
CA PRO A 111 3.19 3.60 4.27
C PRO A 111 2.18 4.01 3.19
N ASP A 112 2.58 4.87 2.26
CA ASP A 112 1.80 5.32 1.09
C ASP A 112 1.93 4.39 -0.13
N GLY A 113 2.63 3.26 -0.01
CA GLY A 113 2.88 2.30 -1.09
C GLY A 113 3.91 2.74 -2.13
N ARG A 114 4.49 3.94 -2.02
CA ARG A 114 5.51 4.44 -2.95
C ARG A 114 6.89 3.88 -2.62
N TRP A 115 7.68 3.61 -3.67
CA TRP A 115 9.05 3.12 -3.53
C TRP A 115 10.00 4.23 -3.11
N ARG A 116 10.82 3.92 -2.11
CA ARG A 116 11.87 4.77 -1.58
C ARG A 116 13.20 4.03 -1.54
N VAL A 117 14.27 4.80 -1.51
CA VAL A 117 15.62 4.34 -1.17
C VAL A 117 16.22 5.31 -0.17
N PHE A 118 17.10 4.82 0.70
CA PHE A 118 17.98 5.72 1.43
C PHE A 118 19.18 6.09 0.56
N VAL A 119 19.50 7.37 0.46
CA VAL A 119 20.72 7.89 -0.19
C VAL A 119 21.62 8.56 0.84
N LEU A 120 22.93 8.56 0.59
CA LEU A 120 23.93 9.21 1.45
C LEU A 120 24.36 10.54 0.84
N THR A 121 23.74 11.63 1.27
CA THR A 121 24.05 12.99 0.84
C THR A 121 25.12 13.61 1.74
N VAL A 122 25.83 14.60 1.20
CA VAL A 122 26.84 15.37 1.94
C VAL A 122 26.16 16.33 2.90
N GLN A 123 25.10 17.02 2.47
CA GLN A 123 24.39 18.00 3.28
C GLN A 123 23.59 17.38 4.45
N HIS A 124 22.93 16.22 4.22
CA HIS A 124 21.90 15.70 5.13
C HIS A 124 22.20 14.30 5.68
N GLY A 125 23.36 13.73 5.35
CA GLY A 125 23.68 12.36 5.71
C GLY A 125 22.74 11.36 5.02
N GLN A 126 22.20 10.40 5.76
CA GLN A 126 21.31 9.39 5.19
C GLN A 126 19.85 9.87 5.18
N ILE A 127 19.27 10.04 3.99
CA ILE A 127 17.87 10.48 3.82
C ILE A 127 17.07 9.53 2.94
N ALA A 128 15.78 9.37 3.24
CA ALA A 128 14.86 8.60 2.40
C ALA A 128 14.36 9.46 1.24
N MET A 129 14.58 9.00 0.01
CA MET A 129 14.11 9.66 -1.22
C MET A 129 13.12 8.76 -1.95
N LEU A 130 12.13 9.36 -2.61
CA LEU A 130 11.27 8.65 -3.55
C LEU A 130 12.12 8.20 -4.74
N CYS A 131 11.93 6.97 -5.22
CA CYS A 131 12.70 6.45 -6.35
C CYS A 131 12.49 7.28 -7.62
N ASP A 132 11.34 7.95 -7.78
CA ASP A 132 11.02 8.82 -8.93
C ASP A 132 11.89 10.10 -8.96
N ASP A 133 12.40 10.52 -7.79
CA ASP A 133 13.21 11.72 -7.60
C ASP A 133 14.71 11.42 -7.64
N VAL A 134 15.08 10.14 -7.79
CA VAL A 134 16.47 9.68 -7.89
C VAL A 134 16.82 9.43 -9.34
N ARG A 135 17.86 10.10 -9.84
CA ARG A 135 18.33 9.96 -11.24
C ARG A 135 19.69 9.26 -11.29
N PRO A 136 19.98 8.42 -12.30
CA PRO A 136 21.33 7.87 -12.45
C PRO A 136 22.39 8.97 -12.57
N ALA A 137 23.50 8.83 -11.85
CA ALA A 137 24.68 9.64 -12.08
C ALA A 137 25.48 9.02 -13.23
N GLY A 138 25.05 9.29 -14.47
CA GLY A 138 25.94 9.17 -15.62
C GLY A 138 27.22 9.97 -15.42
#